data_AF-A0A1C6KB54-F1
#
_entry.id   AF-A0A1C6KB54-F1
#
_cell.length_a   1.000
_cell.length_b   1.000
_cell.length_c   1.000
_cell.angle_alpha   90.00
_cell.angle_beta   90.00
_cell.angle_gamma   90.00
#
_symmetry.space_group_name_H-M   'P 1'
#
loop_
_entity.id
_entity.type
_entity.pdbx_description
1 polymer ?
#
loop_
_entity_poly.entity_id
_entity_poly.type
_entity_poly.pdbx_seq_one_letter_code
_entity_poly.pdbx_strand_id
1 'polypeptide(L)'
;MAKCRVDSMDDLLQTLENAADVDSISEEMLTEGAQVLQKNIREEITSAADRGYATGELASSVIPDTPEKNAFGHYVSVRPVGIDSKGVRNGEKWGYLENGNGGNQKPHPFEDKATKRSETECTEKMQEVFNRHINI
;
A
#
# COMPACT_ATOMS: atom_id res chain seq x y z
N MET A 1 -8.19 -0.30 -17.34
CA MET A 1 -9.44 -0.99 -17.72
C MET A 1 -9.08 -2.35 -18.26
N ALA A 2 -9.48 -3.43 -17.58
CA ALA A 2 -9.28 -4.79 -18.07
C ALA A 2 -10.11 -5.01 -19.35
N LYS A 3 -9.48 -5.55 -20.41
CA LYS A 3 -10.16 -5.98 -21.63
C LYS A 3 -10.49 -7.47 -21.47
N CYS A 4 -11.75 -7.80 -21.22
CA CYS A 4 -12.22 -9.18 -21.25
C CYS A 4 -12.69 -9.50 -22.68
N ARG A 5 -12.16 -10.58 -23.27
CA ARG A 5 -12.56 -11.12 -24.57
C ARG A 5 -13.03 -12.55 -24.34
N VAL A 6 -14.26 -12.86 -24.77
CA VAL A 6 -14.91 -14.15 -24.54
C VAL A 6 -15.14 -14.79 -25.90
N ASP A 7 -14.48 -15.91 -26.18
CA ASP A 7 -14.55 -16.59 -27.47
C ASP A 7 -15.44 -17.87 -27.41
N SER A 8 -15.77 -18.40 -26.23
CA SER A 8 -16.69 -19.54 -26.04
C SER A 8 -17.49 -19.51 -24.73
N MET A 9 -18.52 -20.37 -24.60
CA MET A 9 -19.29 -20.55 -23.35
C MET A 9 -18.46 -21.13 -22.21
N ASP A 10 -17.42 -21.92 -22.52
CA ASP A 10 -16.48 -22.44 -21.52
C ASP A 10 -15.55 -21.33 -21.02
N ASP A 11 -15.10 -20.40 -21.89
CA ASP A 11 -14.36 -19.21 -21.44
C ASP A 11 -15.24 -18.30 -20.57
N LEU A 12 -16.54 -18.22 -20.87
CA LEU A 12 -17.51 -17.48 -20.07
C LEU A 12 -17.72 -18.15 -18.71
N LEU A 13 -17.87 -19.48 -18.66
CA LEU A 13 -17.98 -20.24 -17.42
C LEU A 13 -16.69 -20.13 -16.57
N GLN A 14 -15.51 -20.28 -17.18
CA GLN A 14 -14.23 -20.08 -16.50
C GLN A 14 -14.08 -18.64 -16.00
N THR A 15 -14.49 -17.65 -16.79
CA THR A 15 -14.48 -16.23 -16.35
C THR A 15 -15.43 -16.00 -15.18
N LEU A 16 -16.60 -16.65 -15.17
CA LEU A 16 -17.57 -16.56 -14.08
C LEU A 16 -17.12 -17.30 -12.81
N GLU A 17 -16.49 -18.47 -12.95
CA GLU A 17 -15.89 -19.23 -11.85
C GLU A 17 -14.70 -18.46 -11.26
N ASN A 18 -13.84 -17.90 -12.11
CA ASN A 18 -12.75 -17.03 -11.69
C ASN A 18 -13.26 -15.72 -11.06
N ALA A 19 -14.37 -15.15 -11.55
CA ALA A 19 -15.03 -14.00 -10.95
C ALA A 19 -15.60 -14.32 -9.55
N ALA A 20 -16.01 -15.57 -9.31
CA ALA A 20 -16.44 -16.05 -8.00
C ALA A 20 -15.27 -16.23 -7.00
N ASP A 21 -14.04 -16.43 -7.49
CA ASP A 21 -12.82 -16.51 -6.69
C ASP A 21 -12.11 -15.14 -6.49
N VAL A 22 -12.68 -14.06 -7.03
CA VAL A 22 -12.11 -12.70 -6.92
C VAL A 22 -11.97 -12.25 -5.46
N ASP A 23 -12.85 -12.70 -4.56
CA ASP A 23 -12.74 -12.35 -3.13
C ASP A 23 -11.46 -12.89 -2.50
N SER A 24 -10.98 -14.09 -2.87
CA SER A 24 -9.74 -14.67 -2.34
C SER A 24 -8.50 -14.02 -2.97
N ILE A 25 -8.55 -13.80 -4.29
CA ILE A 25 -7.47 -13.18 -5.07
C ILE A 25 -7.31 -11.71 -4.65
N SER A 26 -8.39 -11.03 -4.25
CA SER A 26 -8.37 -9.64 -3.79
C SER A 26 -7.46 -9.43 -2.58
N GLU A 27 -7.46 -10.36 -1.61
CA GLU A 27 -6.60 -10.25 -0.43
C GLU A 27 -5.12 -10.39 -0.80
N GLU A 28 -4.78 -11.33 -1.69
CA GLU A 28 -3.41 -11.51 -2.18
C GLU A 28 -2.93 -10.31 -3.01
N MET A 29 -3.79 -9.81 -3.92
CA MET A 29 -3.53 -8.60 -4.71
C MET A 29 -3.22 -7.42 -3.80
N LEU A 30 -4.08 -7.17 -2.82
CA LEU A 30 -3.91 -6.07 -1.87
C LEU A 30 -2.65 -6.25 -1.03
N THR A 31 -2.33 -7.48 -0.60
CA THR A 31 -1.12 -7.76 0.16
C THR A 31 0.14 -7.41 -0.64
N GLU A 32 0.25 -7.85 -1.89
CA GLU A 32 1.43 -7.54 -2.71
C GLU A 32 1.50 -6.05 -3.08
N GLY A 33 0.37 -5.43 -3.40
CA GLY A 33 0.31 -3.98 -3.63
C GLY A 33 0.71 -3.17 -2.38
N ALA A 34 0.30 -3.60 -1.19
CA ALA A 34 0.64 -2.93 0.06
C ALA A 34 2.14 -3.00 0.38
N GLN A 35 2.83 -4.07 -0.01
CA GLN A 35 4.29 -4.18 0.12
C GLN A 35 5.03 -3.16 -0.75
N VAL A 36 4.54 -2.92 -1.97
CA VAL A 36 5.07 -1.86 -2.85
C VAL A 36 4.89 -0.49 -2.20
N LEU A 37 3.67 -0.18 -1.74
CA LEU A 37 3.39 1.08 -1.07
C LEU A 37 4.25 1.26 0.20
N GLN A 38 4.40 0.21 1.02
CA GLN A 38 5.25 0.21 2.20
C GLN A 38 6.70 0.57 1.86
N LYS A 39 7.28 -0.08 0.84
CA LYS A 39 8.64 0.21 0.37
C LYS A 39 8.77 1.68 -0.02
N ASN A 40 7.87 2.19 -0.85
CA ASN A 40 7.96 3.57 -1.36
C ASN A 40 7.75 4.60 -0.23
N ILE A 41 6.83 4.36 0.71
CA ILE A 41 6.68 5.19 1.91
C ILE A 41 7.98 5.22 2.73
N ARG A 42 8.60 4.06 2.95
CA ARG A 42 9.87 3.96 3.70
C ARG A 42 11.00 4.74 3.03
N GLU A 43 11.09 4.69 1.70
CA GLU A 43 12.06 5.45 0.92
C GLU A 43 11.84 6.97 1.06
N GLU A 44 10.58 7.42 0.96
CA GLU A 44 10.26 8.85 1.10
C GLU A 44 10.50 9.36 2.54
N ILE A 45 10.12 8.58 3.56
CA ILE A 45 10.42 8.90 4.96
C ILE A 45 11.93 9.00 5.16
N THR A 46 12.71 8.03 4.65
CA THR A 46 14.17 8.03 4.80
C THR A 46 14.80 9.24 4.10
N SER A 47 14.32 9.59 2.90
CA SER A 47 14.79 10.75 2.13
C SER A 47 14.45 12.07 2.81
N ALA A 48 13.31 12.15 3.50
CA ALA A 48 12.95 13.30 4.32
C ALA A 48 13.77 13.35 5.64
N ALA A 49 14.17 12.18 6.15
CA ALA A 49 14.84 12.00 7.44
C ALA A 49 16.33 12.32 7.47
N ASP A 50 17.05 12.18 6.35
CA ASP A 50 18.46 12.57 6.19
C ASP A 50 18.74 14.06 6.51
N ARG A 51 17.70 14.85 6.80
CA ARG A 51 17.77 16.24 7.26
C ARG A 51 17.61 16.42 8.77
N GLY A 52 17.69 15.33 9.55
CA GLY A 52 17.64 15.34 11.02
C GLY A 52 16.26 15.04 11.63
N TYR A 53 15.32 14.52 10.84
CA TYR A 53 13.90 14.38 11.22
C TYR A 53 13.48 12.92 11.19
N ALA A 54 13.08 12.37 12.35
CA ALA A 54 12.71 10.97 12.52
C ALA A 54 13.84 9.96 12.23
N THR A 55 14.28 9.26 13.28
CA THR A 55 15.21 8.14 13.18
C THR A 55 14.66 7.05 12.24
N GLY A 56 15.54 6.20 11.70
CA GLY A 56 15.16 5.04 10.87
C GLY A 56 14.14 4.09 11.52
N GLU A 57 13.88 4.25 12.82
CA GLU A 57 12.79 3.61 13.57
C GLU A 57 11.40 3.96 13.03
N LEU A 58 11.16 5.20 12.54
CA LEU A 58 9.87 5.53 11.93
C LEU A 58 9.68 4.73 10.64
N ALA A 59 10.65 4.77 9.73
CA ALA A 59 10.58 4.02 8.47
C ALA A 59 10.43 2.51 8.73
N SER A 60 11.22 1.93 9.64
CA SER A 60 11.13 0.50 9.94
C SER A 60 9.77 0.11 10.53
N SER A 61 9.11 1.02 11.26
CA SER A 61 7.78 0.78 11.86
C SER A 61 6.61 0.77 10.88
N VAL A 62 6.81 1.19 9.63
CA VAL A 62 5.75 1.21 8.62
C VAL A 62 5.46 -0.22 8.16
N ILE A 63 4.24 -0.69 8.37
CA ILE A 63 3.80 -2.02 7.95
C ILE A 63 2.43 -1.98 7.28
N PRO A 64 2.14 -2.90 6.34
CA PRO A 64 0.77 -3.15 5.90
C PRO A 64 -0.03 -3.83 7.02
N ASP A 65 -1.29 -3.44 7.16
CA ASP A 65 -2.29 -4.19 7.92
C ASP A 65 -2.75 -5.42 7.13
N THR A 66 -3.55 -6.27 7.78
CA THR A 66 -4.25 -7.36 7.08
C THR A 66 -5.33 -6.75 6.16
N PRO A 67 -5.48 -7.23 4.92
CA PRO A 67 -6.60 -6.84 4.06
C PRO A 67 -7.95 -7.09 4.75
N GLU A 68 -8.88 -6.16 4.57
CA GLU A 68 -10.22 -6.22 5.13
C GLU A 68 -11.25 -5.85 4.06
N LYS A 69 -12.53 -6.20 4.30
CA LYS A 69 -13.65 -5.86 3.42
C LYS A 69 -14.62 -4.92 4.13
N ASN A 70 -14.97 -3.83 3.47
CA ASN A 70 -16.00 -2.90 3.93
C ASN A 70 -17.13 -2.77 2.88
N ALA A 71 -18.08 -1.86 3.10
CA ALA A 71 -19.22 -1.65 2.19
C ALA A 71 -18.81 -1.21 0.76
N PHE A 72 -17.59 -0.74 0.55
CA PHE A 72 -17.05 -0.27 -0.72
C PHE A 72 -16.11 -1.28 -1.40
N GLY A 73 -15.76 -2.39 -0.74
CA GLY A 73 -14.89 -3.43 -1.28
C GLY A 73 -13.77 -3.82 -0.33
N HIS A 74 -12.81 -4.59 -0.87
CA HIS A 74 -11.59 -4.96 -0.17
C HIS A 74 -10.61 -3.80 -0.13
N TYR A 75 -9.91 -3.64 0.99
CA TYR A 75 -8.93 -2.59 1.20
C TYR A 75 -7.81 -3.06 2.13
N VAL A 76 -6.69 -2.35 2.12
CA VAL A 76 -5.57 -2.54 3.04
C VAL A 76 -4.96 -1.19 3.34
N SER A 77 -4.53 -1.00 4.58
CA SER A 77 -3.84 0.23 5.02
C SER A 77 -2.37 -0.04 5.24
N VAL A 78 -1.53 0.95 4.95
CA VAL A 78 -0.10 0.93 5.27
C VAL A 78 0.19 2.07 6.23
N ARG A 79 0.65 1.75 7.43
CA ARG A 79 0.76 2.74 8.51
C ARG A 79 1.93 2.44 9.46
N PRO A 80 2.43 3.44 10.19
CA PRO A 80 3.44 3.22 11.23
C PRO A 80 2.82 2.58 12.46
N VAL A 81 3.57 1.72 13.14
CA VAL A 81 3.14 1.08 14.39
C VAL A 81 4.12 1.26 15.53
N GLY A 82 3.66 1.05 16.76
CA GLY A 82 4.52 1.02 17.94
C GLY A 82 5.04 2.40 18.40
N ILE A 83 6.04 2.31 19.27
CA ILE A 83 6.68 3.41 19.99
C ILE A 83 8.18 3.30 19.74
N ASP A 84 8.85 4.42 19.56
CA ASP A 84 10.30 4.44 19.36
C ASP A 84 11.10 4.30 20.67
N SER A 85 12.42 4.19 20.52
CA SER A 85 13.37 4.11 21.64
C SER A 85 13.31 5.27 22.64
N LYS A 86 12.70 6.40 22.26
CA LYS A 86 12.53 7.60 23.10
C LYS A 86 11.14 7.68 23.74
N GLY A 87 10.28 6.69 23.52
CA GLY A 87 8.93 6.67 24.06
C GLY A 87 7.90 7.45 23.24
N VAL A 88 8.24 7.88 22.02
CA VAL A 88 7.33 8.65 21.14
C VAL A 88 6.62 7.69 20.18
N ARG A 89 5.31 7.86 20.00
CA ARG A 89 4.52 7.05 19.06
C ARG A 89 4.97 7.32 17.62
N ASN A 90 5.17 6.26 16.83
CA ASN A 90 5.58 6.42 15.44
C ASN A 90 4.52 7.13 14.59
N GLY A 91 3.23 6.95 14.89
CA GLY A 91 2.14 7.70 14.24
C GLY A 91 2.17 9.21 14.50
N GLU A 92 2.66 9.63 15.67
CA GLU A 92 2.83 11.06 15.98
C GLU A 92 3.98 11.66 15.16
N LYS A 93 5.12 10.94 15.09
CA LYS A 93 6.25 11.34 14.25
C LYS A 93 5.90 11.40 12.77
N TRP A 94 5.08 10.47 12.30
CA TRP A 94 4.54 10.49 10.94
C TRP A 94 3.76 11.80 10.68
N GLY A 95 2.83 12.15 11.56
CA GLY A 95 2.06 13.39 11.45
C GLY A 95 2.94 14.65 11.49
N TYR A 96 3.96 14.67 12.35
CA TYR A 96 4.92 15.79 12.41
C TYR A 96 5.82 15.86 11.18
N LEU A 97 6.17 14.73 10.57
CA LEU A 97 6.94 14.73 9.33
C LEU A 97 6.09 15.31 8.19
N GLU A 98 4.86 14.85 8.04
CA GLU A 98 3.96 15.31 6.97
C GLU A 98 3.62 16.80 7.13
N ASN A 99 3.17 17.21 8.32
CA ASN A 99 2.54 18.52 8.55
C ASN A 99 3.45 19.54 9.26
N GLY A 100 4.62 19.13 9.74
CA GLY A 100 5.39 19.91 10.69
C GLY A 100 4.73 19.92 12.08
N ASN A 101 5.31 20.68 13.01
CA ASN A 101 4.79 20.78 14.39
C ASN A 101 4.43 22.20 14.83
N GLY A 102 4.34 23.15 13.88
CA GLY A 102 4.06 24.56 14.16
C GLY A 102 5.19 25.31 14.90
N GLY A 103 6.27 24.62 15.26
CA GLY A 103 7.48 25.18 15.86
C GLY A 103 8.67 25.04 14.94
N ASN A 104 9.66 24.26 15.39
CA ASN A 104 10.95 24.16 14.72
C ASN A 104 10.99 23.14 13.58
N GLN A 105 9.98 22.27 13.46
CA GLN A 105 9.90 21.27 12.41
C GLN A 105 9.01 21.75 11.27
N LYS A 106 9.63 21.94 10.10
CA LYS A 106 8.92 22.26 8.86
C LYS A 106 8.20 21.01 8.31
N PRO A 107 7.07 21.18 7.62
CA PRO A 107 6.40 20.09 6.93
C PRO A 107 7.28 19.51 5.82
N HIS A 108 7.27 18.18 5.72
CA HIS A 108 7.86 17.40 4.65
C HIS A 108 6.80 16.45 4.09
N PRO A 109 5.86 16.97 3.27
CA PRO A 109 4.80 16.14 2.71
C PRO A 109 5.39 15.01 1.88
N PHE A 110 5.14 13.78 2.32
CA PHE A 110 5.64 12.55 1.75
C PHE A 110 4.51 11.59 1.39
N GLU A 111 3.37 11.63 2.08
CA GLU A 111 2.23 10.74 1.81
C GLU A 111 1.77 10.85 0.35
N ASP A 112 1.56 12.08 -0.11
CA ASP A 112 1.10 12.39 -1.46
C ASP A 112 2.10 11.95 -2.54
N LYS A 113 3.40 12.06 -2.24
CA LYS A 113 4.48 11.67 -3.15
C LYS A 113 4.61 10.16 -3.22
N ALA A 114 4.62 9.50 -2.06
CA ALA A 114 4.70 8.06 -1.95
C ALA A 114 3.51 7.40 -2.66
N THR A 115 2.30 7.93 -2.47
CA THR A 115 1.08 7.44 -3.13
C THR A 115 1.19 7.54 -4.65
N LYS A 116 1.45 8.75 -5.18
CA LYS A 116 1.55 8.98 -6.63
C LYS A 116 2.63 8.13 -7.29
N ARG A 117 3.78 7.96 -6.61
CA ARG A 117 4.88 7.12 -7.10
C ARG A 117 4.52 5.62 -7.10
N SER A 118 3.65 5.20 -6.20
CA SER A 118 3.28 3.80 -6.03
C SER A 118 2.11 3.36 -6.91
N GLU A 119 1.28 4.28 -7.42
CA GLU A 119 0.06 3.94 -8.17
C GLU A 119 0.30 2.91 -9.28
N THR A 120 1.26 3.18 -10.16
CA THR A 120 1.59 2.28 -11.29
C THR A 120 2.15 0.95 -10.79
N GLU A 121 3.14 0.97 -9.90
CA GLU A 121 3.83 -0.25 -9.43
C GLU A 121 2.88 -1.15 -8.60
N CYS A 122 2.01 -0.55 -7.77
CA CYS A 122 0.95 -1.28 -7.06
C CYS A 122 -0.03 -1.93 -8.05
N THR A 123 -0.47 -1.19 -9.05
CA THR A 123 -1.44 -1.69 -10.05
C THR A 123 -0.84 -2.83 -10.87
N GLU A 124 0.40 -2.69 -11.32
CA GLU A 124 1.14 -3.73 -12.04
C GLU A 124 1.29 -4.98 -11.17
N LYS A 125 1.65 -4.82 -9.90
CA LYS A 125 1.80 -5.94 -8.97
C LYS A 125 0.49 -6.67 -8.70
N MET A 126 -0.59 -5.93 -8.49
CA MET A 126 -1.94 -6.49 -8.36
C MET A 126 -2.36 -7.22 -9.64
N GLN A 127 -2.03 -6.67 -10.82
CA GLN A 127 -2.32 -7.31 -12.11
C GLN A 127 -1.52 -8.60 -12.32
N GLU A 128 -0.27 -8.66 -11.85
CA GLU A 128 0.53 -9.90 -11.86
C GLU A 128 -0.17 -11.00 -11.05
N VAL A 129 -0.61 -10.70 -9.82
CA VAL A 129 -1.35 -11.64 -8.97
C VAL A 129 -2.62 -12.14 -9.67
N PHE A 130 -3.37 -11.23 -10.28
CA PHE A 130 -4.55 -11.58 -11.05
C PHE A 130 -4.20 -12.52 -12.20
N ASN A 131 -3.20 -12.20 -13.01
CA ASN A 131 -2.79 -13.02 -14.16
C ASN A 131 -2.34 -14.43 -13.73
N ARG A 132 -1.67 -14.57 -12.58
CA ARG A 132 -1.27 -15.88 -12.03
C ARG A 132 -2.46 -16.80 -11.77
N HIS A 133 -3.61 -16.24 -11.38
CA HIS A 133 -4.80 -17.02 -11.05
C HIS A 133 -5.71 -17.27 -12.26
N ILE A 134 -5.62 -16.44 -13.29
CA ILE A 134 -6.58 -16.46 -14.41
C ILE A 134 -6.08 -17.29 -15.62
N ASN A 135 -4.91 -17.95 -15.53
CA ASN A 135 -4.37 -18.82 -16.60
C ASN A 135 -4.40 -18.17 -18.00
N ILE A 136 -3.93 -16.92 -18.12
CA ILE A 136 -3.70 -16.24 -19.41
C ILE A 136 -2.20 -16.05 -19.61
#